data_AF-A0A954ZUB6-F1
#
_entry.id   AF-A0A954ZUB6-F1
#
_cell.length_a   1.000
_cell.length_b   1.000
_cell.length_c   1.000
_cell.angle_alpha   90.00
_cell.angle_beta   90.00
_cell.angle_gamma   90.00
#
_symmetry.space_group_name_H-M   'P 1'
#
loop_
_entity.id
_entity.type
_entity.pdbx_description
1 polymer ?
#
loop_
_entity_poly.entity_id
_entity_poly.type
_entity_poly.pdbx_seq_one_letter_code
_entity_poly.pdbx_strand_id
1 'polypeptide(L)'
;MEQIIHPIALYLICGLGAAGVAMALPRRDREGGRTLTIVGGLLLAATFGLGALMLGLKAGATDSPLPNYFFYPFAAIGLGGALRMITHKRPVYSALYFIMTIIASCGMYLLLSAEFMAFALVIIYAGAILITYLFVIMLATQAPTGDKDELLDEVDAEAREPLLACAIGFVLLGLLTAAMFRGIGELPAPARATTLAQADNGVLVNLPKKVDKILDRNDLLPTGWRVARDPESGKAMLDVDARTIQIELVDGKDHHGHPNVIATRTLTSEDWPADLEANNLDRLGYNLLNDHPMMIEVAGIILLMAMLGATVLARKHVELEEDLKAAQARKLGAYMGDGPQGGAA
;
A
#
# COMPACT_ATOMS: atom_id res chain seq x y z
N MET A 1 22.12 -2.84 -20.84
CA MET A 1 20.94 -1.96 -20.73
C MET A 1 21.27 -0.65 -21.43
N GLU A 2 20.98 -0.52 -22.72
CA GLU A 2 21.04 0.80 -23.37
C GLU A 2 20.00 1.71 -22.67
N GLN A 3 20.43 2.89 -22.25
CA GLN A 3 19.60 3.79 -21.45
C GLN A 3 18.29 4.10 -22.18
N ILE A 4 17.17 3.65 -21.62
CA ILE A 4 15.82 3.82 -22.16
C ILE A 4 15.50 5.31 -22.35
N ILE A 5 16.08 6.21 -21.54
CA ILE A 5 15.99 7.67 -21.75
C ILE A 5 17.36 8.29 -21.47
N HIS A 6 17.80 9.23 -22.31
CA HIS A 6 19.02 9.99 -22.02
C HIS A 6 18.84 10.71 -20.67
N PRO A 7 19.77 10.57 -19.70
CA PRO A 7 19.56 11.05 -18.33
C PRO A 7 19.22 12.54 -18.25
N ILE A 8 19.78 13.35 -19.16
CA ILE A 8 19.45 14.78 -19.29
C ILE A 8 17.97 14.99 -19.65
N ALA A 9 17.40 14.20 -20.57
CA ALA A 9 16.00 14.32 -20.96
C ALA A 9 15.06 13.96 -19.80
N LEU A 10 15.42 12.96 -18.98
CA LEU A 10 14.67 12.60 -17.79
C LEU A 10 14.66 13.75 -16.77
N TYR A 11 15.82 14.35 -16.48
CA TYR A 11 15.89 15.50 -15.57
C TYR A 11 15.15 16.73 -16.10
N LEU A 12 15.13 16.95 -17.42
CA LEU A 12 14.33 18.01 -18.04
C LEU A 12 12.82 17.76 -17.87
N ILE A 13 12.35 16.53 -18.05
CA ILE A 13 10.94 16.16 -17.81
C ILE A 13 10.59 16.36 -16.32
N CYS A 14 11.46 15.95 -15.40
CA CYS A 14 11.28 16.21 -13.97
C CYS A 14 11.23 17.72 -13.67
N GLY A 15 12.13 18.53 -14.26
CA GLY A 15 12.13 19.99 -14.07
C GLY A 15 10.85 20.65 -14.58
N LEU A 16 10.36 20.24 -15.75
CA LEU A 16 9.08 20.72 -16.29
C LEU A 16 7.89 20.27 -15.44
N GLY A 17 7.92 19.03 -14.93
CA GLY A 17 6.94 18.53 -13.97
C GLY A 17 6.91 19.37 -12.69
N ALA A 18 8.08 19.74 -12.16
CA ALA A 18 8.19 20.60 -10.97
C ALA A 18 7.54 21.97 -11.19
N ALA A 19 7.81 22.58 -12.35
CA ALA A 19 7.18 23.85 -12.73
C ALA A 19 5.65 23.70 -12.86
N GLY A 20 5.18 22.61 -13.45
CA GLY A 20 3.76 22.31 -13.59
C GLY A 20 3.03 22.15 -12.26
N VAL A 21 3.58 21.38 -11.31
CA VAL A 21 3.01 21.22 -9.96
C VAL A 21 3.05 22.54 -9.19
N ALA A 22 4.19 23.25 -9.26
CA ALA A 22 4.33 24.53 -8.55
C ALA A 22 3.30 25.57 -9.01
N MET A 23 2.93 25.58 -10.29
CA MET A 23 1.89 26.44 -10.84
C MET A 23 0.47 25.96 -10.52
N ALA A 24 0.27 24.66 -10.32
CA ALA A 24 -1.03 24.08 -9.97
C ALA A 24 -1.41 24.28 -8.48
N LEU A 25 -0.45 24.58 -7.61
CA LEU A 25 -0.68 24.83 -6.19
C LEU A 25 -1.43 26.16 -5.93
N PRO A 26 -2.32 26.22 -4.91
CA PRO A 26 -3.03 27.44 -4.54
C PRO A 26 -2.07 28.52 -4.00
N ARG A 27 -2.22 29.77 -4.48
CA ARG A 27 -1.37 30.94 -4.11
C ARG A 27 -2.22 32.19 -3.86
N ARG A 28 -1.73 33.07 -2.97
CA ARG A 28 -2.40 34.23 -2.36
C ARG A 28 -2.65 35.44 -3.28
N ASP A 29 -1.84 35.70 -4.30
CA ASP A 29 -1.82 37.06 -4.87
C ASP A 29 -1.43 37.16 -6.34
N ARG A 30 -2.33 36.80 -7.25
CA ARG A 30 -2.23 37.24 -8.65
C ARG A 30 -3.62 37.25 -9.27
N GLU A 31 -4.01 38.36 -9.89
CA GLU A 31 -5.28 38.61 -10.61
C GLU A 31 -5.60 37.63 -11.77
N GLY A 32 -4.91 36.47 -11.84
CA GLY A 32 -5.12 35.38 -12.80
C GLY A 32 -4.94 33.97 -12.20
N GLY A 33 -5.11 33.80 -10.89
CA GLY A 33 -4.84 32.53 -10.17
C GLY A 33 -5.52 31.28 -10.77
N ARG A 34 -6.77 31.41 -11.23
CA ARG A 34 -7.50 30.30 -11.90
C ARG A 34 -6.86 29.90 -13.23
N THR A 35 -6.37 30.88 -14.00
CA THR A 35 -5.67 30.65 -15.27
C THR A 35 -4.33 29.95 -15.03
N LEU A 36 -3.57 30.36 -14.01
CA LEU A 36 -2.28 29.76 -13.67
C LEU A 36 -2.42 28.30 -13.23
N THR A 37 -3.46 27.95 -12.46
CA THR A 37 -3.74 26.55 -12.08
C THR A 37 -4.11 25.68 -13.28
N ILE A 38 -4.89 26.20 -14.22
CA ILE A 38 -5.26 25.48 -15.46
C ILE A 38 -4.03 25.30 -16.36
N VAL A 39 -3.19 26.33 -16.50
CA VAL A 39 -1.93 26.28 -17.24
C VAL A 39 -0.96 25.29 -16.62
N GLY A 40 -0.83 25.27 -15.29
CA GLY A 40 -0.03 24.28 -14.56
C GLY A 40 -0.52 22.84 -14.79
N GLY A 41 -1.84 22.63 -14.72
CA GLY A 41 -2.45 21.33 -15.01
C GLY A 41 -2.24 20.88 -16.47
N LEU A 42 -2.35 21.78 -17.44
CA LEU A 42 -2.07 21.50 -18.84
C LEU A 42 -0.59 21.17 -19.09
N LEU A 43 0.32 21.89 -18.43
CA LEU A 43 1.76 21.63 -18.53
C LEU A 43 2.13 20.27 -17.92
N LEU A 44 1.48 19.88 -16.82
CA LEU A 44 1.62 18.53 -16.25
C LEU A 44 1.07 17.44 -17.16
N ALA A 45 -0.11 17.66 -17.75
CA ALA A 45 -0.67 16.72 -18.71
C ALA A 45 0.22 16.58 -19.95
N ALA A 46 0.80 17.68 -20.44
CA ALA A 46 1.70 17.69 -21.58
C ALA A 46 3.04 17.00 -21.27
N THR A 47 3.63 17.23 -20.09
CA THR A 47 4.89 16.57 -19.67
C THR A 47 4.69 15.08 -19.45
N PHE A 48 3.58 14.68 -18.81
CA PHE A 48 3.22 13.28 -18.63
C PHE A 48 2.93 12.59 -19.97
N GLY A 49 2.15 13.24 -20.84
CA GLY A 49 1.84 12.75 -22.18
C GLY A 49 3.08 12.59 -23.06
N LEU A 50 4.01 13.56 -23.03
CA LEU A 50 5.27 13.50 -23.75
C LEU A 50 6.19 12.38 -23.20
N GLY A 51 6.24 12.24 -21.87
CA GLY A 51 6.98 11.14 -21.23
C GLY A 51 6.43 9.77 -21.61
N ALA A 52 5.10 9.59 -21.54
CA ALA A 52 4.43 8.36 -21.95
C ALA A 52 4.61 8.06 -23.44
N LEU A 53 4.56 9.08 -24.30
CA LEU A 53 4.81 8.95 -25.74
C LEU A 53 6.27 8.54 -26.03
N MET A 54 7.25 9.17 -25.36
CA MET A 54 8.67 8.82 -25.50
C MET A 54 8.96 7.39 -25.04
N LEU A 55 8.35 6.97 -23.93
CA LEU A 55 8.42 5.60 -23.44
C LEU A 55 7.75 4.62 -24.41
N GLY A 56 6.57 4.95 -24.93
CA GLY A 56 5.81 4.11 -25.87
C GLY A 56 6.49 3.95 -27.24
N LEU A 57 7.02 5.03 -27.81
CA LEU A 57 7.74 5.00 -29.09
C LEU A 57 9.01 4.15 -28.99
N LYS A 58 9.72 4.19 -27.86
CA LYS A 58 10.94 3.41 -27.67
C LYS A 58 10.66 1.96 -27.24
N ALA A 59 9.60 1.73 -26.45
CA ALA A 59 9.11 0.39 -26.15
C ALA A 59 8.56 -0.35 -27.38
N GLY A 60 8.19 0.37 -28.44
CA GLY A 60 7.90 -0.20 -29.76
C GLY A 60 9.12 -0.36 -30.68
N ALA A 61 10.23 0.31 -30.38
CA ALA A 61 11.50 0.19 -31.12
C ALA A 61 12.40 -0.94 -30.59
N THR A 62 12.15 -1.38 -29.36
CA THR A 62 12.69 -2.59 -28.76
C THR A 62 11.54 -3.58 -28.76
N ASP A 63 11.67 -4.83 -29.21
CA ASP A 63 10.59 -5.84 -29.20
C ASP A 63 10.12 -6.26 -27.78
N SER A 64 10.16 -5.34 -26.82
CA SER A 64 9.60 -5.46 -25.48
C SER A 64 8.07 -5.49 -25.55
N PRO A 65 7.42 -6.48 -24.92
CA PRO A 65 5.96 -6.48 -24.84
C PRO A 65 5.49 -5.21 -24.13
N LEU A 66 4.62 -4.44 -24.79
CA LEU A 66 4.01 -3.26 -24.19
C LEU A 66 3.28 -3.66 -22.89
N PRO A 67 3.30 -2.79 -21.84
CA PRO A 67 2.52 -3.02 -20.63
C PRO A 67 1.05 -3.30 -20.96
N ASN A 68 0.40 -4.15 -20.15
CA ASN A 68 -1.01 -4.46 -20.28
C ASN A 68 -1.83 -3.18 -20.47
N TYR A 69 -2.79 -3.14 -21.40
CA TYR A 69 -3.57 -1.94 -21.69
C TYR A 69 -4.29 -1.38 -20.46
N PHE A 70 -4.62 -2.23 -19.48
CA PHE A 70 -5.19 -1.82 -18.18
C PHE A 70 -4.23 -0.98 -17.33
N PHE A 71 -2.92 -1.03 -17.57
CA PHE A 71 -1.92 -0.23 -16.85
C PHE A 71 -2.14 1.27 -17.02
N TYR A 72 -2.39 1.72 -18.25
CA TYR A 72 -2.52 3.14 -18.58
C TYR A 72 -3.65 3.86 -17.83
N PRO A 73 -4.90 3.35 -17.78
CA PRO A 73 -5.96 4.00 -17.01
C PRO A 73 -5.67 4.00 -15.50
N PHE A 74 -5.12 2.91 -14.93
CA PHE A 74 -4.76 2.90 -13.50
C PHE A 74 -3.63 3.89 -13.19
N ALA A 75 -2.59 3.96 -14.03
CA ALA A 75 -1.53 4.96 -13.89
C ALA A 75 -2.09 6.39 -13.96
N ALA A 76 -2.94 6.67 -14.95
CA ALA A 76 -3.53 7.99 -15.15
C ALA A 76 -4.44 8.41 -13.99
N ILE A 77 -5.29 7.51 -13.49
CA ILE A 77 -6.16 7.77 -12.33
C ILE A 77 -5.31 7.95 -11.07
N GLY A 78 -4.29 7.13 -10.86
CA GLY A 78 -3.42 7.21 -9.69
C GLY A 78 -2.69 8.56 -9.60
N LEU A 79 -2.07 8.98 -10.71
CA LEU A 79 -1.36 10.26 -10.81
C LEU A 79 -2.30 11.46 -10.78
N GLY A 80 -3.44 11.38 -11.49
CA GLY A 80 -4.46 12.42 -11.49
C GLY A 80 -5.07 12.62 -10.09
N GLY A 81 -5.33 11.53 -9.38
CA GLY A 81 -5.78 11.52 -7.98
C GLY A 81 -4.74 12.15 -7.05
N ALA A 82 -3.47 11.77 -7.18
CA ALA A 82 -2.41 12.30 -6.33
C ALA A 82 -2.20 13.81 -6.55
N LEU A 83 -2.24 14.26 -7.80
CA LEU A 83 -2.18 15.68 -8.14
C LEU A 83 -3.38 16.44 -7.58
N ARG A 84 -4.59 15.89 -7.73
CA ARG A 84 -5.81 16.53 -7.22
C ARG A 84 -5.89 16.55 -5.71
N MET A 85 -5.40 15.53 -5.02
CA MET A 85 -5.28 15.49 -3.57
C MET A 85 -4.52 16.70 -3.03
N ILE A 86 -3.38 17.04 -3.64
CA ILE A 86 -2.49 18.12 -3.15
C ILE A 86 -2.97 19.50 -3.62
N THR A 87 -3.62 19.60 -4.78
CA THR A 87 -4.05 20.88 -5.35
C THR A 87 -5.42 21.35 -4.87
N HIS A 88 -6.22 20.46 -4.27
CA HIS A 88 -7.57 20.80 -3.87
C HIS A 88 -7.63 21.49 -2.50
N LYS A 89 -8.37 22.60 -2.44
CA LYS A 89 -8.46 23.46 -1.24
C LYS A 89 -9.26 22.88 -0.08
N ARG A 90 -10.18 21.94 -0.37
CA ARG A 90 -11.10 21.40 0.64
C ARG A 90 -10.62 20.03 1.12
N PRO A 91 -10.24 19.86 2.41
CA PRO A 91 -9.63 18.64 2.92
C PRO A 91 -10.45 17.36 2.67
N VAL A 92 -11.78 17.44 2.81
CA VAL A 92 -12.69 16.31 2.59
C VAL A 92 -12.53 15.76 1.17
N TYR A 93 -12.53 16.65 0.18
CA TYR A 93 -12.36 16.24 -1.21
C TYR A 93 -10.91 15.83 -1.51
N SER A 94 -9.90 16.43 -0.90
CA SER A 94 -8.51 15.97 -1.01
C SER A 94 -8.35 14.52 -0.56
N ALA A 95 -9.02 14.14 0.53
CA ALA A 95 -9.03 12.76 1.01
C ALA A 95 -9.79 11.79 0.08
N LEU A 96 -10.88 12.22 -0.58
CA LEU A 96 -11.54 11.41 -1.61
C LEU A 96 -10.62 11.15 -2.82
N TYR A 97 -9.84 12.15 -3.24
CA TYR A 97 -8.83 11.95 -4.30
C TYR A 97 -7.70 11.03 -3.84
N PHE A 98 -7.35 11.04 -2.56
CA PHE A 98 -6.38 10.08 -2.03
C PHE A 98 -6.91 8.64 -2.08
N ILE A 99 -8.18 8.41 -1.73
CA ILE A 99 -8.83 7.10 -1.89
C ILE A 99 -8.77 6.63 -3.35
N MET A 100 -9.03 7.53 -4.30
CA MET A 100 -8.92 7.23 -5.73
C MET A 100 -7.51 6.76 -6.12
N THR A 101 -6.46 7.40 -5.59
CA THR A 101 -5.07 6.97 -5.79
C THR A 101 -4.80 5.59 -5.21
N ILE A 102 -5.29 5.30 -4.00
CA ILE A 102 -5.11 3.98 -3.38
C ILE A 102 -5.81 2.89 -4.19
N ILE A 103 -7.04 3.12 -4.65
CA ILE A 103 -7.78 2.16 -5.50
C ILE A 103 -7.03 1.93 -6.82
N ALA A 104 -6.49 2.99 -7.44
CA ALA A 104 -5.66 2.86 -8.64
C ALA A 104 -4.39 2.02 -8.38
N SER A 105 -3.72 2.22 -7.24
CA SER A 105 -2.58 1.39 -6.83
C SER A 105 -2.97 -0.08 -6.58
N CYS A 106 -4.17 -0.35 -6.07
CA CYS A 106 -4.68 -1.72 -5.96
C CYS A 106 -4.81 -2.38 -7.34
N GLY A 107 -5.36 -1.64 -8.33
CA GLY A 107 -5.40 -2.08 -9.73
C GLY A 107 -4.02 -2.42 -10.28
N MET A 108 -3.01 -1.60 -9.98
CA MET A 108 -1.61 -1.88 -10.37
C MET A 108 -1.04 -3.15 -9.72
N TYR A 109 -1.35 -3.41 -8.45
CA TYR A 109 -0.93 -4.66 -7.78
C TYR A 109 -1.61 -5.89 -8.37
N LEU A 110 -2.88 -5.80 -8.77
CA LEU A 110 -3.56 -6.90 -9.48
C LEU A 110 -2.91 -7.20 -10.83
N LEU A 111 -2.46 -6.18 -11.57
CA LEU A 111 -1.71 -6.38 -12.82
C LEU A 111 -0.35 -7.04 -12.62
N LEU A 112 0.24 -6.90 -11.44
CA LEU A 112 1.49 -7.56 -11.03
C LEU A 112 1.26 -8.93 -10.38
N SER A 113 0.04 -9.48 -10.47
CA SER A 113 -0.37 -10.73 -9.81
C SER A 113 -0.16 -10.74 -8.29
N ALA A 114 -0.14 -9.55 -7.66
CA ALA A 114 0.01 -9.37 -6.22
C ALA A 114 -1.38 -9.18 -5.56
N GLU A 115 -2.22 -10.21 -5.65
CA GLU A 115 -3.62 -10.19 -5.18
C GLU A 115 -3.74 -9.87 -3.69
N PHE A 116 -2.91 -10.49 -2.85
CA PHE A 116 -2.95 -10.26 -1.41
C PHE A 116 -2.65 -8.80 -1.07
N MET A 117 -1.60 -8.24 -1.68
CA MET A 117 -1.22 -6.85 -1.46
C MET A 117 -2.29 -5.87 -1.95
N ALA A 118 -2.94 -6.16 -3.07
CA ALA A 118 -4.05 -5.35 -3.56
C ALA A 118 -5.21 -5.31 -2.53
N PHE A 119 -5.68 -6.47 -2.06
CA PHE A 119 -6.77 -6.53 -1.08
C PHE A 119 -6.36 -5.92 0.28
N ALA A 120 -5.14 -6.16 0.74
CA ALA A 120 -4.62 -5.56 1.96
C ALA A 120 -4.61 -4.03 1.89
N LEU A 121 -4.22 -3.46 0.74
CA LEU A 121 -4.23 -2.02 0.53
C LEU A 121 -5.67 -1.44 0.56
N VAL A 122 -6.64 -2.15 -0.02
CA VAL A 122 -8.06 -1.75 0.08
C VAL A 122 -8.55 -1.80 1.54
N ILE A 123 -8.38 -2.92 2.23
CA ILE A 123 -8.95 -3.11 3.57
C ILE A 123 -8.32 -2.15 4.58
N ILE A 124 -7.00 -2.02 4.57
CA ILE A 124 -6.27 -1.24 5.59
C ILE A 124 -6.28 0.24 5.23
N TYR A 125 -5.82 0.61 4.01
CA TYR A 125 -5.67 2.02 3.66
C TYR A 125 -7.01 2.63 3.24
N ALA A 126 -7.66 2.12 2.19
CA ALA A 126 -8.92 2.69 1.74
C ALA A 126 -10.07 2.50 2.74
N GLY A 127 -10.13 1.35 3.40
CA GLY A 127 -11.12 1.02 4.41
C GLY A 127 -10.83 1.71 5.74
N ALA A 128 -9.97 1.13 6.57
CA ALA A 128 -9.82 1.60 7.95
C ALA A 128 -9.18 3.00 8.08
N ILE A 129 -8.00 3.21 7.50
CA ILE A 129 -7.21 4.43 7.72
C ILE A 129 -7.88 5.65 7.10
N LEU A 130 -8.26 5.59 5.81
CA LEU A 130 -8.80 6.75 5.11
C LEU A 130 -10.22 7.11 5.53
N ILE A 131 -11.07 6.13 5.87
CA ILE A 131 -12.40 6.44 6.41
C ILE A 131 -12.26 7.06 7.80
N THR A 132 -11.37 6.55 8.65
CA THR A 132 -11.09 7.16 9.96
C THR A 132 -10.57 8.59 9.79
N TYR A 133 -9.63 8.81 8.87
CA TYR A 133 -9.10 10.13 8.58
C TYR A 133 -10.18 11.08 8.06
N LEU A 134 -11.03 10.62 7.13
CA LEU A 134 -12.17 11.39 6.61
C LEU A 134 -13.14 11.79 7.72
N PHE A 135 -13.45 10.88 8.63
CA PHE A 135 -14.33 11.15 9.76
C PHE A 135 -13.71 12.20 10.69
N VAL A 136 -12.42 12.07 11.00
CA VAL A 136 -11.67 13.01 11.85
C VAL A 136 -11.65 14.41 11.24
N ILE A 137 -11.29 14.56 9.95
CA ILE A 137 -11.28 15.89 9.32
C ILE A 137 -12.68 16.48 9.22
N MET A 138 -13.72 15.65 8.99
CA MET A 138 -15.10 16.13 8.91
C MET A 138 -15.57 16.69 10.26
N LEU A 139 -15.30 15.98 11.37
CA LEU A 139 -15.60 16.48 12.71
C LEU A 139 -14.81 17.74 13.05
N ALA A 140 -13.52 17.79 12.69
CA ALA A 140 -12.67 18.96 12.92
C ALA A 140 -13.20 20.20 12.17
N THR A 141 -13.67 20.04 10.93
CA THR A 141 -14.21 21.14 10.12
C THR A 141 -15.58 21.64 10.57
N GLN A 142 -16.30 20.90 11.41
CA GLN A 142 -17.65 21.26 11.87
C GLN A 142 -17.66 21.86 13.28
N ALA A 143 -16.52 21.91 13.97
CA ALA A 143 -16.41 22.51 15.30
C ALA A 143 -16.54 24.04 15.21
N PRO A 144 -17.56 24.67 15.83
CA PRO A 144 -17.71 26.13 15.80
C PRO A 144 -16.56 26.78 16.58
N THR A 145 -15.62 27.39 15.88
CA THR A 145 -14.49 28.08 16.51
C THR A 145 -14.87 29.55 16.61
N GLY A 146 -15.12 30.05 17.83
CA GLY A 146 -15.71 31.37 18.04
C GLY A 146 -14.98 32.51 17.31
N ASP A 147 -15.74 33.28 16.52
CA ASP A 147 -15.53 34.66 16.07
C ASP A 147 -14.18 35.03 15.42
N LYS A 148 -13.39 34.03 14.99
CA LYS A 148 -12.10 34.20 14.29
C LYS A 148 -12.01 33.38 12.99
N ASP A 149 -13.15 33.00 12.44
CA ASP A 149 -13.26 32.04 11.31
C ASP A 149 -12.60 32.52 10.01
N GLU A 150 -12.56 33.82 9.70
CA GLU A 150 -12.00 34.27 8.41
C GLU A 150 -10.46 34.23 8.36
N LEU A 151 -9.75 34.37 9.48
CA LEU A 151 -8.29 34.55 9.47
C LEU A 151 -7.50 33.23 9.62
N LEU A 152 -8.11 32.16 10.14
CA LEU A 152 -7.47 30.85 10.25
C LEU A 152 -7.67 30.01 8.97
N ASP A 153 -8.84 30.13 8.31
CA ASP A 153 -9.15 29.42 7.06
C ASP A 153 -8.24 29.83 5.88
N GLU A 154 -7.76 31.08 5.85
CA GLU A 154 -6.83 31.55 4.81
C GLU A 154 -5.37 31.11 5.03
N VAL A 155 -4.93 30.89 6.27
CA VAL A 155 -3.51 30.63 6.58
C VAL A 155 -3.11 29.18 6.29
N ASP A 156 -4.04 28.22 6.38
CA ASP A 156 -3.79 26.79 6.15
C ASP A 156 -4.19 26.30 4.74
N ALA A 157 -4.98 27.08 3.99
CA ALA A 157 -5.38 26.74 2.63
C ALA A 157 -4.34 27.11 1.54
N GLU A 158 -3.25 27.77 1.93
CA GLU A 158 -2.27 28.36 1.03
C GLU A 158 -0.88 27.73 1.16
N ALA A 159 -0.26 27.44 0.01
CA ALA A 159 1.12 26.98 0.00
C ALA A 159 2.05 28.15 0.32
N ARG A 160 2.74 28.10 1.47
CA ARG A 160 3.69 29.13 1.89
C ARG A 160 4.90 29.25 0.96
N GLU A 161 5.48 28.11 0.57
CA GLU A 161 6.68 28.04 -0.30
C GLU A 161 6.55 26.98 -1.40
N PRO A 162 5.62 27.15 -2.37
CA PRO A 162 5.30 26.12 -3.36
C PRO A 162 6.49 25.80 -4.27
N LEU A 163 7.33 26.80 -4.58
CA LEU A 163 8.44 26.62 -5.51
C LEU A 163 9.57 25.80 -4.87
N LEU A 164 9.93 26.09 -3.61
CA LEU A 164 10.94 25.32 -2.88
C LEU A 164 10.46 23.90 -2.59
N ALA A 165 9.20 23.71 -2.19
CA ALA A 165 8.61 22.40 -1.96
C ALA A 165 8.64 21.52 -3.24
N CYS A 166 8.23 22.08 -4.39
CA CYS A 166 8.30 21.37 -5.66
C CYS A 166 9.75 21.10 -6.09
N ALA A 167 10.66 22.06 -5.92
CA ALA A 167 12.07 21.86 -6.25
C ALA A 167 12.67 20.69 -5.46
N ILE A 168 12.48 20.66 -4.14
CA ILE A 168 12.97 19.58 -3.27
C ILE A 168 12.35 18.23 -3.67
N GLY A 169 11.03 18.19 -3.87
CA GLY A 169 10.33 16.97 -4.25
C GLY A 169 10.80 16.39 -5.58
N PHE A 170 11.01 17.23 -6.59
CA PHE A 170 11.48 16.79 -7.91
C PHE A 170 12.98 16.53 -7.96
N VAL A 171 13.79 17.19 -7.14
CA VAL A 171 15.20 16.83 -6.93
C VAL A 171 15.28 15.44 -6.32
N LEU A 172 14.48 15.14 -5.29
CA LEU A 172 14.40 13.81 -4.69
C LEU A 172 13.93 12.76 -5.70
N LEU A 173 12.88 13.05 -6.49
CA LEU A 173 12.42 12.16 -7.56
C LEU A 173 13.51 11.89 -8.60
N GLY A 174 14.24 12.94 -9.01
CA GLY A 174 15.38 12.83 -9.93
C GLY A 174 16.50 11.96 -9.35
N LEU A 175 16.85 12.15 -8.07
CA LEU A 175 17.85 11.34 -7.37
C LEU A 175 17.44 9.87 -7.26
N LEU A 176 16.18 9.59 -6.89
CA LEU A 176 15.65 8.22 -6.84
C LEU A 176 15.68 7.56 -8.22
N THR A 177 15.30 8.29 -9.25
CA THR A 177 15.31 7.79 -10.63
C THR A 177 16.75 7.51 -11.09
N ALA A 178 17.68 8.41 -10.79
CA ALA A 178 19.10 8.22 -11.06
C ALA A 178 19.68 7.01 -10.33
N ALA A 179 19.32 6.83 -9.05
CA ALA A 179 19.72 5.67 -8.26
C ALA A 179 19.18 4.36 -8.86
N MET A 180 17.91 4.32 -9.28
CA MET A 180 17.33 3.15 -9.93
C MET A 180 18.04 2.77 -11.24
N PHE A 181 18.35 3.75 -12.10
CA PHE A 181 18.92 3.45 -13.42
C PHE A 181 20.45 3.32 -13.45
N ARG A 182 21.17 3.85 -12.45
CA ARG A 182 22.64 3.82 -12.41
C ARG A 182 23.23 3.03 -11.26
N GLY A 183 22.62 3.09 -10.07
CA GLY A 183 23.26 2.66 -8.83
C GLY A 183 22.80 1.29 -8.32
N ILE A 184 21.50 1.00 -8.40
CA ILE A 184 20.94 -0.19 -7.72
C ILE A 184 21.29 -1.49 -8.45
N GLY A 185 21.37 -1.47 -9.79
CA GLY A 185 21.67 -2.66 -10.59
C GLY A 185 23.11 -3.18 -10.45
N GLU A 186 24.04 -2.36 -9.95
CA GLU A 186 25.44 -2.72 -9.76
C GLU A 186 25.74 -3.18 -8.32
N LEU A 187 24.79 -3.01 -7.39
CA LEU A 187 24.96 -3.48 -6.02
C LEU A 187 24.93 -5.01 -6.01
N PRO A 188 25.86 -5.67 -5.30
CA PRO A 188 25.76 -7.10 -5.03
C PRO A 188 24.39 -7.39 -4.46
N ALA A 189 23.61 -8.24 -5.15
CA ALA A 189 22.33 -8.67 -4.61
C ALA A 189 22.60 -9.22 -3.20
N PRO A 190 21.86 -8.76 -2.15
CA PRO A 190 22.00 -9.37 -0.83
C PRO A 190 21.82 -10.87 -1.02
N ALA A 191 22.72 -11.68 -0.43
CA ALA A 191 22.74 -13.13 -0.59
C ALA A 191 21.32 -13.63 -0.37
N ARG A 192 20.64 -13.88 -1.49
CA ARG A 192 19.22 -14.14 -1.46
C ARG A 192 19.18 -15.51 -0.85
N ALA A 193 18.67 -15.62 0.37
CA ALA A 193 18.08 -16.86 0.83
C ALA A 193 16.81 -17.10 -0.01
N THR A 194 16.93 -17.09 -1.34
CA THR A 194 16.06 -17.85 -2.22
C THR A 194 16.34 -19.29 -1.88
N THR A 195 15.75 -19.75 -0.79
CA THR A 195 15.38 -21.16 -0.71
C THR A 195 14.62 -21.44 -2.01
N LEU A 196 14.97 -22.51 -2.73
CA LEU A 196 14.29 -23.00 -3.94
C LEU A 196 12.74 -23.06 -3.78
N ALA A 197 12.23 -23.01 -2.55
CA ALA A 197 10.83 -22.78 -2.21
C ALA A 197 10.21 -21.49 -2.78
N GLN A 198 10.98 -20.44 -3.09
CA GLN A 198 10.44 -19.10 -3.39
C GLN A 198 10.20 -18.80 -4.89
N ALA A 199 10.66 -19.63 -5.83
CA ALA A 199 10.68 -19.22 -7.25
C ALA A 199 9.49 -19.70 -8.11
N ASP A 200 8.76 -20.77 -7.74
CA ASP A 200 7.63 -21.22 -8.55
C ASP A 200 6.53 -21.86 -7.71
N ASN A 201 6.72 -23.11 -7.29
CA ASN A 201 5.72 -23.89 -6.55
C ASN A 201 6.36 -24.74 -5.43
N GLY A 202 7.64 -24.54 -5.10
CA GLY A 202 8.34 -25.29 -4.05
C GLY A 202 7.73 -25.14 -2.64
N VAL A 203 6.93 -24.10 -2.39
CA VAL A 203 6.12 -23.99 -1.17
C VAL A 203 5.14 -25.16 -1.01
N LEU A 204 4.63 -25.74 -2.10
CA LEU A 204 3.66 -26.85 -2.06
C LEU A 204 4.18 -28.09 -1.33
N VAL A 205 5.51 -28.31 -1.37
CA VAL A 205 6.20 -29.37 -0.61
C VAL A 205 5.93 -29.24 0.90
N ASN A 206 5.83 -28.01 1.40
CA ASN A 206 5.54 -27.72 2.80
C ASN A 206 4.03 -27.63 3.11
N LEU A 207 3.16 -27.80 2.12
CA LEU A 207 1.69 -27.71 2.24
C LEU A 207 0.98 -29.03 1.86
N PRO A 208 1.30 -30.17 2.51
CA PRO A 208 0.82 -31.49 2.09
C PRO A 208 -0.71 -31.59 2.05
N LYS A 209 -1.40 -31.00 3.03
CA LYS A 209 -2.87 -30.99 3.07
C LYS A 209 -3.51 -30.24 1.91
N LYS A 210 -2.82 -29.21 1.37
CA LYS A 210 -3.31 -28.46 0.22
C LYS A 210 -3.18 -29.31 -1.06
N VAL A 211 -2.04 -29.97 -1.23
CA VAL A 211 -1.80 -30.91 -2.33
C VAL A 211 -2.83 -32.04 -2.29
N ASP A 212 -3.05 -32.66 -1.11
CA ASP A 212 -4.09 -33.68 -0.90
C ASP A 212 -5.46 -33.20 -1.43
N LYS A 213 -5.90 -32.01 -0.99
CA LYS A 213 -7.20 -31.45 -1.38
C LYS A 213 -7.32 -31.14 -2.87
N ILE A 214 -6.23 -30.73 -3.53
CA ILE A 214 -6.24 -30.43 -4.97
C ILE A 214 -6.30 -31.72 -5.78
N LEU A 215 -5.54 -32.75 -5.39
CA LEU A 215 -5.58 -34.03 -6.08
C LEU A 215 -6.91 -34.75 -5.89
N ASP A 216 -7.49 -34.68 -4.70
CA ASP A 216 -8.83 -35.20 -4.41
C ASP A 216 -9.90 -34.51 -5.27
N ARG A 217 -9.84 -33.18 -5.41
CA ARG A 217 -10.76 -32.41 -6.28
C ARG A 217 -10.67 -32.79 -7.76
N ASN A 218 -9.49 -33.22 -8.22
CA ASN A 218 -9.27 -33.62 -9.61
C ASN A 218 -9.45 -35.13 -9.83
N ASP A 219 -10.04 -35.85 -8.87
CA ASP A 219 -10.27 -37.31 -8.92
C ASP A 219 -8.98 -38.14 -9.10
N LEU A 220 -7.83 -37.60 -8.68
CA LEU A 220 -6.52 -38.25 -8.78
C LEU A 220 -6.14 -39.06 -7.52
N LEU A 221 -6.90 -38.91 -6.44
CA LEU A 221 -6.76 -39.69 -5.20
C LEU A 221 -7.92 -40.68 -5.07
N PRO A 222 -7.69 -41.99 -5.29
CA PRO A 222 -8.69 -42.99 -4.96
C PRO A 222 -8.95 -43.06 -3.45
N THR A 223 -10.09 -43.62 -3.03
CA THR A 223 -10.45 -43.70 -1.61
C THR A 223 -9.36 -44.39 -0.77
N GLY A 224 -8.92 -43.73 0.30
CA GLY A 224 -7.85 -44.21 1.19
C GLY A 224 -6.43 -43.82 0.77
N TRP A 225 -6.26 -43.24 -0.41
CA TRP A 225 -4.98 -42.70 -0.86
C TRP A 225 -4.79 -41.27 -0.38
N ARG A 226 -3.54 -40.89 -0.14
CA ARG A 226 -3.10 -39.53 0.20
C ARG A 226 -1.73 -39.26 -0.40
N VAL A 227 -1.28 -38.01 -0.40
CA VAL A 227 0.09 -37.66 -0.78
C VAL A 227 1.07 -38.26 0.23
N ALA A 228 2.09 -38.95 -0.28
CA ALA A 228 3.16 -39.52 0.51
C ALA A 228 3.94 -38.41 1.21
N ARG A 229 4.34 -38.68 2.45
CA ARG A 229 5.03 -37.69 3.28
C ARG A 229 6.34 -38.26 3.75
N ASP A 230 7.37 -37.41 3.70
CA ASP A 230 8.66 -37.74 4.28
C ASP A 230 8.47 -38.04 5.78
N PRO A 231 8.85 -39.24 6.28
CA PRO A 231 8.70 -39.63 7.67
C PRO A 231 9.41 -38.70 8.66
N GLU A 232 10.52 -38.08 8.26
CA GLU A 232 11.32 -37.23 9.15
C GLU A 232 10.84 -35.77 9.12
N SER A 233 10.63 -35.21 7.92
CA SER A 233 10.27 -33.79 7.77
C SER A 233 8.77 -33.52 7.72
N GLY A 234 7.95 -34.56 7.50
CA GLY A 234 6.50 -34.44 7.32
C GLY A 234 6.06 -33.73 6.03
N LYS A 235 7.02 -33.40 5.15
CA LYS A 235 6.80 -32.69 3.88
C LYS A 235 6.19 -33.62 2.83
N ALA A 236 5.43 -33.05 1.90
CA ALA A 236 4.93 -33.78 0.76
C ALA A 236 6.08 -34.26 -0.13
N MET A 237 6.05 -35.53 -0.54
CA MET A 237 7.00 -36.09 -1.50
C MET A 237 6.59 -35.67 -2.92
N LEU A 238 6.92 -34.41 -3.23
CA LEU A 238 6.55 -33.71 -4.44
C LEU A 238 7.82 -33.13 -5.07
N ASP A 239 8.09 -33.48 -6.33
CA ASP A 239 9.09 -32.82 -7.15
C ASP A 239 8.36 -31.93 -8.17
N VAL A 240 8.44 -30.63 -7.96
CA VAL A 240 7.76 -29.60 -8.75
C VAL A 240 8.41 -29.46 -10.13
N ASP A 241 9.73 -29.59 -10.21
CA ASP A 241 10.48 -29.42 -11.45
C ASP A 241 10.30 -30.62 -12.37
N ALA A 242 10.33 -31.84 -11.78
CA ALA A 242 10.05 -33.08 -12.49
C ALA A 242 8.55 -33.35 -12.68
N ARG A 243 7.66 -32.56 -12.06
CA ARG A 243 6.20 -32.75 -12.03
C ARG A 243 5.80 -34.15 -11.59
N THR A 244 6.41 -34.65 -10.52
CA THR A 244 6.10 -35.97 -9.95
C THR A 244 5.56 -35.86 -8.54
N ILE A 245 4.53 -36.66 -8.23
CA ILE A 245 3.90 -36.69 -6.91
C ILE A 245 3.83 -38.12 -6.44
N GLN A 246 4.40 -38.43 -5.28
CA GLN A 246 4.20 -39.74 -4.68
C GLN A 246 2.91 -39.73 -3.85
N ILE A 247 2.06 -40.72 -4.08
CA ILE A 247 0.83 -40.96 -3.33
C ILE A 247 0.92 -42.35 -2.68
N GLU A 248 0.34 -42.48 -1.49
CA GLU A 248 0.38 -43.69 -0.69
C GLU A 248 -1.03 -44.08 -0.23
N LEU A 249 -1.32 -45.37 -0.26
CA LEU A 249 -2.51 -45.97 0.33
C LEU A 249 -2.23 -46.27 1.80
N VAL A 250 -3.02 -45.68 2.70
CA VAL A 250 -2.87 -45.85 4.14
C VAL A 250 -4.06 -46.61 4.70
N ASP A 251 -3.79 -47.65 5.48
CA ASP A 251 -4.81 -48.39 6.22
C ASP A 251 -4.47 -48.44 7.70
N GLY A 252 -5.19 -47.62 8.46
CA GLY A 252 -4.94 -47.48 9.89
C GLY A 252 -3.59 -46.86 10.23
N LYS A 253 -3.22 -47.00 11.49
CA LYS A 253 -1.95 -46.53 12.04
C LYS A 253 -1.28 -47.68 12.78
N ASP A 254 0.04 -47.69 12.77
CA ASP A 254 0.84 -48.60 13.56
C ASP A 254 0.76 -48.29 15.06
N HIS A 255 1.45 -49.10 15.87
CA HIS A 255 1.46 -48.99 17.32
C HIS A 255 2.13 -47.70 17.84
N HIS A 256 2.89 -47.00 16.97
CA HIS A 256 3.55 -45.74 17.27
C HIS A 256 2.76 -44.53 16.72
N GLY A 257 1.61 -44.76 16.08
CA GLY A 257 0.75 -43.73 15.51
C GLY A 257 1.17 -43.28 14.10
N HIS A 258 2.18 -43.92 13.50
CA HIS A 258 2.56 -43.72 12.11
C HIS A 258 1.55 -44.39 11.17
N PRO A 259 1.24 -43.79 10.03
CA PRO A 259 0.32 -44.37 9.05
C PRO A 259 0.92 -45.65 8.46
N ASN A 260 0.14 -46.73 8.42
CA ASN A 260 0.56 -47.99 7.81
C ASN A 260 0.36 -47.92 6.30
N VAL A 261 1.45 -47.78 5.56
CA VAL A 261 1.45 -47.65 4.09
C VAL A 261 1.39 -49.02 3.45
N ILE A 262 0.31 -49.31 2.72
CA ILE A 262 0.12 -50.59 2.02
C ILE A 262 0.69 -50.54 0.59
N ALA A 263 0.55 -49.41 -0.09
CA ALA A 263 0.96 -49.25 -1.47
C ALA A 263 1.39 -47.82 -1.75
N THR A 264 2.30 -47.64 -2.70
CA THR A 264 2.75 -46.32 -3.19
C THR A 264 2.60 -46.29 -4.71
N ARG A 265 2.16 -45.15 -5.25
CA ARG A 265 2.08 -44.86 -6.67
C ARG A 265 2.69 -43.49 -6.94
N THR A 266 3.33 -43.35 -8.08
CA THR A 266 3.85 -42.05 -8.53
C THR A 266 2.94 -41.51 -9.62
N LEU A 267 2.36 -40.34 -9.39
CA LEU A 267 1.71 -39.54 -10.42
C LEU A 267 2.80 -38.81 -11.21
N THR A 268 2.66 -38.81 -12.53
CA THR A 268 3.65 -38.22 -13.45
C THR A 268 3.11 -36.92 -14.04
N SER A 269 3.87 -36.31 -14.95
CA SER A 269 3.48 -35.08 -15.64
C SER A 269 2.14 -35.16 -16.38
N GLU A 270 1.71 -36.35 -16.79
CA GLU A 270 0.40 -36.56 -17.45
C GLU A 270 -0.78 -36.39 -16.48
N ASP A 271 -0.58 -36.73 -15.21
CA ASP A 271 -1.57 -36.63 -14.13
C ASP A 271 -1.46 -35.28 -13.39
N TRP A 272 -0.66 -34.32 -13.89
CA TRP A 272 -0.40 -33.07 -13.18
C TRP A 272 -1.58 -32.10 -13.32
N PRO A 273 -2.27 -31.71 -12.22
CA PRO A 273 -3.39 -30.79 -12.30
C PRO A 273 -2.97 -29.39 -12.73
N ALA A 274 -3.73 -28.76 -13.61
CA ALA A 274 -3.48 -27.38 -14.04
C ALA A 274 -3.67 -26.36 -12.92
N ASP A 275 -4.41 -26.70 -11.86
CA ASP A 275 -4.69 -25.85 -10.70
C ASP A 275 -3.77 -26.14 -9.49
N LEU A 276 -2.76 -27.01 -9.66
CA LEU A 276 -1.77 -27.33 -8.63
C LEU A 276 -0.68 -26.25 -8.56
N GLU A 277 -1.05 -25.09 -8.05
CA GLU A 277 -0.15 -23.94 -7.89
C GLU A 277 -0.30 -23.30 -6.51
N ALA A 278 0.81 -22.80 -5.96
CA ALA A 278 0.81 -22.00 -4.74
C ALA A 278 0.37 -20.57 -5.08
N ASN A 279 -0.73 -20.11 -4.50
CA ASN A 279 -1.20 -18.74 -4.71
C ASN A 279 -0.35 -17.75 -3.90
N ASN A 280 -0.54 -16.45 -4.15
CA ASN A 280 0.30 -15.43 -3.50
C ASN A 280 0.08 -15.39 -1.98
N LEU A 281 -1.14 -15.67 -1.53
CA LEU A 281 -1.50 -15.75 -0.12
C LEU A 281 -0.78 -16.91 0.60
N ASP A 282 -0.68 -18.09 0.00
CA ASP A 282 0.01 -19.24 0.59
C ASP A 282 1.50 -18.93 0.80
N ARG A 283 2.12 -18.34 -0.23
CA ARG A 283 3.55 -18.00 -0.22
C ARG A 283 3.83 -16.96 0.86
N LEU A 284 2.99 -15.94 0.97
CA LEU A 284 3.14 -14.94 2.01
C LEU A 284 2.93 -15.54 3.41
N GLY A 285 1.86 -16.30 3.62
CA GLY A 285 1.58 -16.94 4.91
C GLY A 285 2.71 -17.87 5.36
N TYR A 286 3.23 -18.67 4.42
CA TYR A 286 4.38 -19.54 4.68
C TYR A 286 5.63 -18.72 5.05
N ASN A 287 5.99 -17.72 4.25
CA ASN A 287 7.18 -16.89 4.52
C ASN A 287 7.07 -16.13 5.84
N LEU A 288 5.90 -15.60 6.19
CA LEU A 288 5.68 -14.89 7.44
C LEU A 288 5.86 -15.80 8.67
N LEU A 289 5.42 -17.06 8.59
CA LEU A 289 5.53 -18.00 9.70
C LEU A 289 6.89 -18.71 9.76
N ASN A 290 7.49 -18.99 8.61
CA ASN A 290 8.73 -19.77 8.52
C ASN A 290 9.98 -18.89 8.66
N ASP A 291 10.08 -17.81 7.88
CA ASP A 291 11.28 -16.98 7.80
C ASP A 291 11.20 -15.75 8.69
N HIS A 292 9.98 -15.27 8.95
CA HIS A 292 9.74 -14.00 9.65
C HIS A 292 8.80 -14.07 10.87
N PRO A 293 8.84 -15.13 11.72
CA PRO A 293 7.89 -15.26 12.83
C PRO A 293 7.96 -14.08 13.81
N MET A 294 9.16 -13.56 14.06
CA MET A 294 9.37 -12.41 14.95
C MET A 294 8.72 -11.13 14.45
N MET A 295 8.55 -10.95 13.13
CA MET A 295 7.93 -9.75 12.57
C MET A 295 6.44 -9.68 12.92
N ILE A 296 5.76 -10.83 13.01
CA ILE A 296 4.35 -10.91 13.42
C ILE A 296 4.19 -10.47 14.87
N GLU A 297 5.05 -10.98 15.76
CA GLU A 297 5.05 -10.62 17.18
C GLU A 297 5.33 -9.13 17.40
N VAL A 298 6.36 -8.60 16.72
CA VAL A 298 6.71 -7.17 16.79
C VAL A 298 5.56 -6.30 16.26
N ALA A 299 4.93 -6.68 15.15
CA ALA A 299 3.77 -5.97 14.65
C ALA A 299 2.61 -5.96 15.66
N GLY A 300 2.34 -7.09 16.32
CA GLY A 300 1.34 -7.20 17.39
C GLY A 300 1.63 -6.27 18.58
N ILE A 301 2.88 -6.22 19.04
CA ILE A 301 3.31 -5.32 20.12
C ILE A 301 3.16 -3.85 19.70
N ILE A 302 3.56 -3.49 18.48
CA ILE A 302 3.42 -2.12 17.96
C ILE A 302 1.94 -1.71 17.94
N LEU A 303 1.04 -2.58 17.46
CA LEU A 303 -0.40 -2.30 17.43
C LEU A 303 -0.98 -2.14 18.84
N LEU A 304 -0.56 -2.97 19.78
CA LEU A 304 -0.98 -2.85 21.18
C LEU A 304 -0.53 -1.52 21.79
N MET A 305 0.74 -1.15 21.59
CA MET A 305 1.28 0.13 22.08
C MET A 305 0.62 1.33 21.41
N ALA A 306 0.31 1.24 20.12
CA ALA A 306 -0.41 2.29 19.40
C ALA A 306 -1.82 2.49 19.95
N MET A 307 -2.57 1.41 20.22
CA MET A 307 -3.90 1.50 20.84
C MET A 307 -3.85 2.08 22.25
N LEU A 308 -2.90 1.65 23.08
CA LEU A 308 -2.74 2.20 24.43
C LEU A 308 -2.37 3.69 24.38
N GLY A 309 -1.43 4.08 23.51
CA GLY A 309 -1.03 5.47 23.33
C GLY A 309 -2.19 6.34 22.84
N ALA A 310 -2.94 5.89 21.83
CA ALA A 310 -4.08 6.61 21.29
C ALA A 310 -5.20 6.78 22.34
N THR A 311 -5.52 5.74 23.10
CA THR A 311 -6.58 5.79 24.13
C THR A 311 -6.21 6.69 25.30
N VAL A 312 -4.98 6.61 25.80
CA VAL A 312 -4.48 7.50 26.86
C VAL A 312 -4.46 8.95 26.40
N LEU A 313 -4.01 9.22 25.17
CA LEU A 313 -3.97 10.57 24.62
C LEU A 313 -5.37 11.16 24.43
N ALA A 314 -6.31 10.37 23.88
CA ALA A 314 -7.69 10.79 23.69
C ALA A 314 -8.36 11.14 25.03
N ARG A 315 -8.15 10.33 26.07
CA ARG A 315 -8.70 10.59 27.41
C ARG A 315 -8.11 11.85 28.04
N LYS A 316 -6.79 12.04 27.96
CA LYS A 316 -6.11 13.21 28.54
C LYS A 316 -6.55 14.52 27.89
N HIS A 317 -6.86 14.51 26.59
CA HIS A 317 -7.40 15.69 25.90
C HIS A 317 -8.77 16.10 26.47
N VAL A 318 -9.65 15.14 26.74
CA VAL A 318 -10.96 15.39 27.34
C VAL A 318 -10.81 15.98 28.75
N GLU A 319 -9.94 15.41 29.58
CA GLU A 319 -9.68 15.91 30.94
C GLU A 319 -9.14 17.36 30.92
N LEU A 320 -8.20 17.68 30.02
CA LEU A 320 -7.67 19.04 29.88
C LEU A 320 -8.74 20.06 29.42
N GLU A 321 -9.62 19.68 28.49
CA GLU A 321 -10.71 20.54 28.06
C GLU A 321 -11.73 20.83 29.18
N GLU A 322 -12.05 19.81 29.98
CA GLU A 322 -12.94 19.95 31.14
C GLU A 322 -12.34 20.88 32.20
N ASP A 323 -11.05 20.73 32.50
CA ASP A 323 -10.32 21.60 33.44
C ASP A 323 -10.27 23.06 32.97
N LEU A 324 -10.05 23.29 31.67
CA LEU A 324 -10.05 24.64 31.08
C LEU A 324 -11.44 25.28 31.17
N LYS A 325 -12.50 24.53 30.85
CA LYS A 325 -13.90 25.00 30.98
C LYS A 325 -14.24 25.31 32.44
N ALA A 326 -13.84 24.46 33.38
CA ALA A 326 -14.01 24.68 34.81
C ALA A 326 -13.23 25.91 35.31
N ALA A 327 -12.00 26.13 34.82
CA ALA A 327 -11.22 27.32 35.13
C ALA A 327 -11.86 28.61 34.57
N GLN A 328 -12.39 28.57 33.34
CA GLN A 328 -13.12 29.71 32.75
C GLN A 328 -14.41 30.01 33.53
N ALA A 329 -15.19 29.00 33.88
CA ALA A 329 -16.41 29.16 34.67
C ALA A 329 -16.14 29.80 36.04
N ARG A 330 -15.04 29.40 36.71
CA ARG A 330 -14.60 30.04 37.97
C ARG A 330 -14.24 31.51 37.80
N LYS A 331 -13.54 31.87 36.71
CA LYS A 331 -13.20 33.28 36.42
C LYS A 331 -14.45 34.12 36.17
N LEU A 332 -15.40 33.62 35.38
CA LEU A 332 -16.68 34.31 35.10
C LEU A 332 -17.52 34.50 36.38
N GLY A 333 -17.58 33.48 37.25
CA GLY A 333 -18.25 33.58 38.54
C GLY A 333 -17.65 34.66 39.45
N ALA A 334 -16.32 34.83 39.43
CA ALA A 334 -15.66 35.90 40.19
C ALA A 334 -16.01 37.30 39.66
N TYR A 335 -16.16 37.49 38.35
CA TYR A 335 -16.60 38.77 37.77
C TYR A 335 -18.08 39.09 38.07
N MET A 336 -18.95 38.08 38.16
CA MET A 336 -20.37 38.28 38.48
C MET A 336 -20.64 38.48 39.97
N GLY A 337 -19.75 37.99 40.84
CA GLY A 337 -19.84 38.16 42.29
C GLY A 337 -19.49 39.56 42.81
N ASP A 338 -18.85 40.39 41.99
CA ASP A 338 -18.38 41.75 42.34
C ASP A 338 -19.31 42.86 41.79
N GLY A 339 -20.56 42.53 41.50
CA GLY A 339 -21.60 43.53 41.20
C GLY A 339 -21.77 44.51 42.36
N PRO A 340 -22.00 45.82 42.10
CA PRO A 340 -21.86 46.86 43.11
C PRO A 340 -22.75 46.57 44.32
N GLN A 341 -22.12 46.22 45.44
CA GLN A 341 -22.81 46.16 46.73
C GLN A 341 -23.44 47.51 46.97
N GLY A 342 -24.76 47.50 47.13
CA GLY A 342 -25.58 48.69 47.27
C GLY A 342 -25.03 49.65 48.33
N GLY A 343 -24.65 50.84 47.88
CA GLY A 343 -24.60 52.01 48.74
C GLY A 343 -26.03 52.39 49.12
N ALA A 344 -26.56 51.75 50.16
CA ALA A 344 -27.74 52.18 50.87
C ALA A 344 -27.33 52.52 52.31
N ALA A 345 -27.10 53.81 52.56
CA ALA A 345 -27.39 54.56 53.78
C ALA A 345 -26.68 55.92 53.71
#